data_AF-A0A195C9B2-F1
#
_entry.id   AF-A0A195C9B2-F1
#
_cell.length_a   1.000
_cell.length_b   1.000
_cell.length_c   1.000
_cell.angle_alpha   90.00
_cell.angle_beta   90.00
_cell.angle_gamma   90.00
#
_symmetry.space_group_name_H-M   'P 1'
#
loop_
_entity.id
_entity.type
_entity.pdbx_description
1 polymer ?
#
loop_
_entity_poly.entity_id
_entity_poly.type
_entity_poly.pdbx_seq_one_letter_code
_entity_poly.pdbx_strand_id
1 'polypeptide(L)'
;MKLMSILFRNARQPQNEKKVPFKEIMPLKLKAYVSAKNQRVKDKGCLLQMTLLLTCLEENEFEDTRCTPELKALNQCFQVYQSNQERIYSQQEKLPVPNSKNFSQKQITNLLRKYPTV
;
A
#
# COMPACT_ATOMS: atom_id res chain seq x y z
N MET A 1 -13.27 -51.10 -2.46
CA MET A 1 -13.60 -50.00 -1.53
C MET A 1 -14.07 -48.78 -2.34
N LYS A 2 -15.39 -48.58 -2.47
CA LYS A 2 -16.03 -47.58 -3.35
C LYS A 2 -17.13 -46.79 -2.62
N LEU A 3 -16.98 -46.61 -1.30
CA LEU A 3 -18.04 -46.08 -0.44
C LEU A 3 -17.91 -44.58 -0.11
N MET A 4 -16.79 -43.93 -0.45
CA MET A 4 -16.57 -42.51 -0.13
C MET A 4 -17.08 -41.53 -1.20
N SER A 5 -17.56 -42.01 -2.36
CA SER A 5 -18.00 -41.14 -3.47
C SER A 5 -19.41 -40.56 -3.30
N ILE A 6 -20.18 -41.02 -2.30
CA ILE A 6 -21.58 -40.63 -2.12
C ILE A 6 -21.70 -39.39 -1.22
N LEU A 7 -20.76 -39.21 -0.28
CA LEU A 7 -20.75 -38.10 0.69
C LEU A 7 -20.25 -36.76 0.12
N PHE A 8 -19.60 -36.76 -1.04
CA PHE A 8 -19.06 -35.56 -1.70
C PHE A 8 -19.82 -35.15 -2.97
N ARG A 9 -21.09 -35.55 -3.14
CA ARG A 9 -21.86 -35.25 -4.37
C ARG A 9 -22.08 -33.76 -4.66
N ASN A 10 -22.01 -32.91 -3.63
CA ASN A 10 -22.21 -31.46 -3.76
C ASN A 10 -20.90 -30.65 -3.71
N ALA A 11 -19.76 -31.31 -3.49
CA ALA A 11 -18.45 -30.67 -3.59
C ALA A 11 -17.95 -30.77 -5.03
N ARG A 12 -17.38 -29.68 -5.56
CA ARG A 12 -16.75 -29.72 -6.89
C ARG A 12 -15.67 -30.81 -6.88
N GLN A 13 -15.76 -31.75 -7.83
CA GLN A 13 -14.69 -32.74 -8.05
C GLN A 13 -13.37 -32.00 -8.37
N PRO A 14 -12.21 -32.56 -7.98
CA PRO A 14 -10.92 -32.00 -8.39
C PRO A 14 -10.86 -31.93 -9.92
N GLN A 15 -10.37 -30.81 -10.44
CA GLN A 15 -10.29 -30.57 -11.87
C GLN A 15 -9.35 -31.58 -12.51
N ASN A 16 -9.81 -32.29 -13.55
CA ASN A 16 -8.95 -33.20 -14.30
C ASN A 16 -8.02 -32.39 -15.23
N GLU A 17 -6.72 -32.41 -14.94
CA GLU A 17 -5.68 -31.72 -15.71
C GLU A 17 -5.65 -32.11 -17.20
N LYS A 18 -6.05 -33.35 -17.54
CA LYS A 18 -6.14 -33.80 -18.93
C LYS A 18 -7.31 -33.15 -19.68
N LYS A 19 -8.37 -32.77 -18.96
CA LYS A 19 -9.58 -32.16 -19.54
C LYS A 19 -9.42 -30.64 -19.67
N VAL A 20 -8.73 -30.00 -18.72
CA VAL A 20 -8.44 -28.57 -18.73
C VAL A 20 -6.96 -28.38 -18.39
N PRO A 21 -6.07 -28.40 -19.40
CA PRO A 21 -4.65 -28.26 -19.17
C PRO A 21 -4.34 -26.86 -18.67
N PHE A 22 -3.57 -26.78 -17.59
CA PHE A 22 -3.02 -25.52 -17.12
C PHE A 22 -2.00 -25.00 -18.13
N LYS A 23 -2.25 -23.79 -18.66
CA LYS A 23 -1.29 -23.09 -19.51
C LYS A 23 -0.59 -22.04 -18.66
N GLU A 24 0.68 -22.26 -18.36
CA GLU A 24 1.46 -21.28 -17.61
C GLU A 24 1.75 -20.05 -18.48
N ILE A 25 1.33 -18.87 -18.00
CA ILE A 25 1.72 -17.58 -18.60
C ILE A 25 3.07 -17.11 -18.01
N MET A 26 3.33 -17.51 -16.77
CA MET A 26 4.57 -17.28 -16.05
C MET A 26 5.03 -18.61 -15.44
N PRO A 27 6.35 -18.82 -15.32
CA PRO A 27 6.86 -20.05 -14.75
C PRO A 27 6.36 -20.22 -13.32
N LEU A 28 5.97 -21.45 -12.97
CA LEU A 28 5.53 -21.84 -11.63
C LEU A 28 6.71 -21.91 -10.64
N LYS A 29 7.41 -20.79 -10.47
CA LYS A 29 8.52 -20.63 -9.51
C LYS A 29 8.30 -19.41 -8.63
N LEU A 30 8.76 -19.53 -7.38
CA LEU A 30 8.74 -18.41 -6.45
C LEU A 30 9.73 -17.33 -6.88
N LYS A 31 9.36 -16.07 -6.68
CA LYS A 31 10.24 -14.92 -6.93
C LYS A 31 11.00 -14.55 -5.67
N ALA A 32 12.19 -13.98 -5.83
CA ALA A 32 12.98 -13.44 -4.71
C ALA A 32 12.44 -12.10 -4.16
N TYR A 33 11.22 -11.70 -4.54
CA TYR A 33 10.58 -10.48 -4.06
C TYR A 33 9.07 -10.62 -4.03
N VAL A 34 8.44 -9.81 -3.18
CA VAL A 34 6.98 -9.68 -3.10
C VAL A 34 6.55 -8.31 -3.62
N SER A 35 5.42 -8.28 -4.33
CA SER A 35 4.82 -7.02 -4.78
C SER A 35 4.15 -6.31 -3.61
N ALA A 36 4.29 -4.99 -3.55
CA ALA A 36 3.57 -4.19 -2.57
C ALA A 36 2.07 -4.23 -2.84
N LYS A 37 1.26 -4.22 -1.77
CA LYS A 37 -0.17 -3.93 -1.89
C LYS A 37 -0.31 -2.48 -2.38
N ASN A 38 -1.09 -2.25 -3.44
CA ASN A 38 -1.47 -0.89 -3.83
C ASN A 38 -2.28 -0.26 -2.70
N GLN A 39 -1.62 0.57 -1.91
CA GLN A 39 -2.28 1.41 -0.92
C GLN A 39 -2.68 2.70 -1.61
N ARG A 40 -3.99 2.90 -1.79
CA ARG A 40 -4.50 4.19 -2.28
C ARG A 40 -4.10 5.24 -1.25
N VAL A 41 -3.22 6.17 -1.63
CA VAL A 41 -2.87 7.31 -0.81
C VAL A 41 -4.13 8.15 -0.66
N LYS A 42 -4.75 8.10 0.52
CA LYS A 42 -5.96 8.88 0.81
C LYS A 42 -5.65 10.36 1.04
N ASP A 43 -4.44 10.68 1.48
CA ASP A 43 -4.06 12.03 1.85
C ASP A 43 -3.50 12.79 0.64
N LYS A 44 -4.31 13.70 0.11
CA LYS A 44 -3.88 14.73 -0.82
C LYS A 44 -3.21 15.92 -0.09
N GLY A 45 -2.37 15.63 0.91
CA GLY A 45 -1.67 16.64 1.71
C GLY A 45 -2.59 17.78 2.16
N CYS A 46 -2.17 19.01 1.89
CA CYS A 46 -2.88 20.24 2.25
C CYS A 46 -3.60 20.93 1.09
N LEU A 47 -4.04 20.16 0.07
CA LEU A 47 -4.65 20.75 -1.12
C LEU A 47 -5.90 21.58 -0.81
N LEU A 48 -6.73 21.16 0.15
CA LEU A 48 -7.95 21.89 0.51
C LEU A 48 -7.61 23.28 1.09
N GLN A 49 -6.68 23.34 2.03
CA GLN A 49 -6.24 24.59 2.65
C GLN A 49 -5.57 25.50 1.63
N MET A 50 -4.81 24.92 0.70
CA MET A 50 -4.21 25.65 -0.41
C MET A 50 -5.28 26.29 -1.30
N THR A 51 -6.34 25.53 -1.65
CA THR A 51 -7.43 26.07 -2.47
C THR A 51 -8.17 27.20 -1.76
N LEU A 52 -8.41 27.10 -0.46
CA LEU A 52 -9.07 28.15 0.32
C LEU A 52 -8.24 29.43 0.41
N LEU A 53 -6.92 29.30 0.55
CA LEU A 53 -6.02 30.45 0.52
C LEU A 53 -6.05 31.12 -0.85
N LEU A 54 -5.98 30.34 -1.94
CA LEU A 54 -6.01 30.87 -3.29
C LEU A 54 -7.33 31.60 -3.60
N THR A 55 -8.47 31.07 -3.15
CA THR A 55 -9.76 31.75 -3.30
C THR A 55 -9.81 33.06 -2.52
N CYS A 56 -9.29 33.07 -1.28
CA CYS A 56 -9.24 34.30 -0.50
C CYS A 56 -8.34 35.36 -1.16
N LEU A 57 -7.18 34.96 -1.68
CA LEU A 57 -6.27 35.87 -2.36
C LEU A 57 -6.90 36.44 -3.63
N GLU A 58 -7.60 35.63 -4.42
CA GLU A 58 -8.32 36.09 -5.61
C GLU A 58 -9.39 37.13 -5.27
N GLU A 59 -10.16 36.92 -4.20
CA GLU A 59 -11.20 37.86 -3.73
C GLU A 59 -10.63 39.16 -3.14
N ASN A 60 -9.37 39.15 -2.69
CA ASN A 60 -8.74 40.27 -1.96
C ASN A 60 -7.54 40.87 -2.70
N GLU A 61 -7.49 40.76 -4.03
CA GLU A 61 -6.43 41.34 -4.87
C GLU A 61 -5.02 40.91 -4.44
N PHE A 62 -4.90 39.68 -3.93
CA PHE A 62 -3.67 39.07 -3.43
C PHE A 62 -3.07 39.78 -2.20
N GLU A 63 -3.89 40.45 -1.40
CA GLU A 63 -3.46 41.05 -0.13
C GLU A 63 -3.42 40.01 1.01
N ASP A 64 -2.20 39.59 1.38
CA ASP A 64 -1.97 38.56 2.41
C ASP A 64 -2.58 38.88 3.78
N THR A 65 -2.68 40.16 4.15
CA THR A 65 -3.18 40.59 5.47
C THR A 65 -4.64 40.22 5.69
N ARG A 66 -5.43 40.15 4.60
CA ARG A 66 -6.85 39.80 4.63
C ARG A 66 -7.08 38.28 4.71
N CYS A 67 -6.11 37.48 4.27
CA CYS A 67 -6.17 36.02 4.23
C CYS A 67 -5.34 35.35 5.35
N THR A 68 -5.12 36.06 6.46
CA THR A 68 -4.40 35.54 7.62
C THR A 68 -4.97 34.24 8.21
N PRO A 69 -6.31 34.01 8.29
CA PRO A 69 -6.81 32.75 8.84
C PRO A 69 -6.52 31.55 7.91
N GLU A 70 -6.67 31.71 6.60
CA GLU A 70 -6.39 30.68 5.60
C GLU A 70 -4.89 30.34 5.57
N LEU A 71 -4.04 31.37 5.67
CA LEU A 71 -2.59 31.20 5.73
C LEU A 71 -2.17 30.43 6.98
N LYS A 72 -2.77 30.74 8.13
CA LYS A 72 -2.52 30.01 9.39
C LYS A 72 -2.97 28.55 9.29
N ALA A 73 -4.14 28.29 8.72
CA ALA A 73 -4.67 26.94 8.53
C ALA A 73 -3.77 26.11 7.59
N LEU A 74 -3.29 26.71 6.50
CA LEU A 74 -2.36 26.07 5.57
C LEU A 74 -1.04 25.72 6.26
N ASN A 75 -0.45 26.65 7.00
CA ASN A 75 0.80 26.44 7.73
C ASN A 75 0.69 25.30 8.76
N GLN A 76 -0.41 25.26 9.52
CA GLN A 76 -0.67 24.18 10.47
C GLN A 76 -0.79 22.83 9.77
N CYS A 77 -1.53 22.76 8.66
CA CYS A 77 -1.61 21.53 7.88
C CYS A 77 -0.23 21.10 7.38
N PHE A 78 0.57 22.04 6.86
CA PHE A 78 1.89 21.74 6.31
C PHE A 78 2.85 21.18 7.36
N GLN A 79 2.86 21.72 8.57
CA GLN A 79 3.67 21.21 9.68
C GLN A 79 3.29 19.76 10.05
N VAL A 80 1.99 19.47 10.13
CA VAL A 80 1.50 18.10 10.39
C VAL A 80 1.88 17.16 9.24
N TYR A 81 1.73 17.61 8.00
CA TYR A 81 2.12 16.82 6.83
C TYR A 81 3.62 16.51 6.84
N GLN A 82 4.47 17.51 7.08
CA GLN A 82 5.92 17.35 7.12
C GLN A 82 6.36 16.37 8.21
N SER A 83 5.86 16.53 9.44
CA SER A 83 6.18 15.61 10.54
C SER A 83 5.74 14.17 10.26
N ASN A 84 4.59 13.98 9.62
CA ASN A 84 4.13 12.66 9.19
C ASN A 84 5.01 12.05 8.09
N GLN A 85 5.44 12.85 7.12
CA GLN A 85 6.39 12.39 6.08
C GLN A 85 7.70 11.94 6.72
N GLU A 86 8.28 12.74 7.61
CA GLU A 86 9.52 12.41 8.32
C GLU A 86 9.39 11.11 9.12
N ARG A 87 8.26 10.91 9.81
CA ARG A 87 7.95 9.64 10.52
C ARG A 87 7.86 8.46 9.56
N ILE A 88 7.21 8.62 8.41
CA ILE A 88 7.11 7.54 7.42
C ILE A 88 8.50 7.19 6.88
N TYR A 89 9.34 8.18 6.59
CA TYR A 89 10.70 7.96 6.12
C TYR A 89 11.58 7.27 7.17
N SER A 90 11.51 7.69 8.44
CA SER A 90 12.30 7.08 9.52
C SER A 90 11.87 5.66 9.82
N GLN A 91 10.59 5.32 9.67
CA GLN A 91 10.05 3.97 9.87
C GLN A 91 10.30 3.01 8.71
N GLN A 92 10.98 3.42 7.63
CA GLN A 92 11.39 2.51 6.56
C GLN A 92 12.59 1.65 6.98
N GLU A 93 12.44 0.90 8.06
CA GLU A 93 13.41 -0.11 8.44
C GLU A 93 13.49 -1.18 7.35
N LYS A 94 14.66 -1.30 6.73
CA LYS A 94 14.93 -2.31 5.69
C LYS A 94 15.13 -3.70 6.27
N LEU A 95 15.36 -3.80 7.58
CA LEU A 95 15.68 -5.03 8.27
C LEU A 95 14.44 -5.61 8.97
N PRO A 96 14.18 -6.92 8.86
CA PRO A 96 13.11 -7.56 9.61
C PRO A 96 13.37 -7.45 11.12
N VAL A 97 12.36 -7.00 11.88
CA VAL A 97 12.41 -6.99 13.34
C VAL A 97 12.16 -8.42 13.85
N PRO A 98 13.04 -8.98 14.72
CA PRO A 98 12.84 -10.31 15.29
C PRO A 98 11.49 -10.42 16.02
N ASN A 99 10.83 -11.59 15.93
CA ASN A 99 9.55 -11.91 16.59
C ASN A 99 8.35 -11.03 16.20
N SER A 100 8.44 -10.18 15.17
CA SER A 100 7.27 -9.51 14.63
C SER A 100 6.36 -10.48 13.89
N LYS A 101 5.05 -10.35 14.08
CA LYS A 101 4.04 -11.08 13.30
C LYS A 101 3.77 -10.44 11.93
N ASN A 102 4.04 -9.14 11.81
CA ASN A 102 3.74 -8.35 10.61
C ASN A 102 5.03 -7.74 10.06
N PHE A 103 5.29 -7.95 8.77
CA PHE A 103 6.46 -7.41 8.08
C PHE A 103 6.05 -6.53 6.91
N SER A 104 6.83 -5.48 6.66
CA SER A 104 6.67 -4.68 5.46
C SER A 104 7.17 -5.45 4.22
N GLN A 105 6.66 -5.07 3.04
CA GLN A 105 7.12 -5.63 1.76
C GLN A 105 8.65 -5.55 1.60
N LYS A 106 9.26 -4.45 2.04
CA LYS A 106 10.71 -4.24 2.00
C LYS A 106 11.44 -5.24 2.89
N GLN A 107 10.96 -5.49 4.10
CA GLN A 107 11.53 -6.46 5.03
C GLN A 107 11.43 -7.90 4.50
N ILE A 108 10.26 -8.29 3.99
CA ILE A 108 10.07 -9.63 3.40
C ILE A 108 10.96 -9.82 2.18
N THR A 109 11.01 -8.82 1.29
CA THR A 109 11.85 -8.88 0.08
C THR A 109 13.34 -8.97 0.43
N ASN A 110 13.79 -8.26 1.47
CA ASN A 110 15.16 -8.40 1.98
C ASN A 110 15.43 -9.84 2.42
N LEU A 111 14.53 -10.43 3.20
CA LEU A 111 14.66 -11.81 3.67
C LEU A 111 14.69 -12.83 2.52
N LEU A 112 13.80 -12.71 1.54
CA LEU A 112 13.75 -13.60 0.38
C LEU A 112 14.99 -13.49 -0.52
N ARG A 113 15.62 -12.32 -0.60
CA ARG A 113 16.89 -12.16 -1.32
C ARG A 113 18.07 -12.77 -0.57
N LYS A 114 18.04 -12.71 0.77
CA LYS A 114 19.05 -13.34 1.61
C LYS A 114 18.99 -14.87 1.54
N TYR A 115 17.79 -15.43 1.39
CA TYR A 115 17.53 -16.86 1.28
C TYR A 115 16.75 -17.18 0.00
N PRO A 116 17.41 -17.16 -1.17
CA PRO A 116 16.75 -17.42 -2.44
C PRO A 116 16.27 -18.88 -2.53
N THR A 117 15.18 -19.08 -3.28
CA THR A 117 14.75 -20.40 -3.69
C THR A 117 15.62 -20.86 -4.85
N VAL A 118 16.17 -22.07 -4.74
CA VAL A 118 16.97 -22.74 -5.79
C VAL A 118 16.07 -23.18 -6.93
#